data_AF-A0A1C5F4U9-F1
#
_entry.id   AF-A0A1C5F4U9-F1
#
_cell.length_a   1.000
_cell.length_b   1.000
_cell.length_c   1.000
_cell.angle_alpha   90.00
_cell.angle_beta   90.00
_cell.angle_gamma   90.00
#
_symmetry.space_group_name_H-M   'P 1'
#
loop_
_entity.id
_entity.type
_entity.pdbx_description
1 polymer ?
#
loop_
_entity_poly.entity_id
_entity_poly.type
_entity_poly.pdbx_seq_one_letter_code
_entity_poly.pdbx_strand_id
1 'polypeptide(L)' 'MLRVDPAQRNRLIEIIRSLSERIAEAKINGWLGEEEGLRVSLEAARNKLTAMERTRNQSTTRIADLGIPQIRKP' A
#
# COMPACT_ATOMS: atom_id res chain seq x y z
N MET A 1 5.87 17.42 -4.07
CA MET A 1 4.94 16.28 -3.97
C MET A 1 5.75 15.01 -3.82
N LEU A 2 5.60 14.30 -2.69
CA LEU A 2 6.34 13.07 -2.41
C LEU A 2 5.75 11.94 -3.27
N ARG A 3 6.36 11.66 -4.43
CA ARG A 3 5.99 10.46 -5.20
C ARG A 3 6.41 9.25 -4.38
N VAL A 4 5.46 8.37 -4.10
CA VAL A 4 5.74 7.10 -3.42
C VAL A 4 6.70 6.29 -4.30
N ASP A 5 7.81 5.87 -3.70
CA ASP A 5 8.85 5.14 -4.39
C ASP A 5 8.37 3.72 -4.78
N PRO A 6 8.51 3.30 -6.05
CA PRO A 6 8.04 1.99 -6.51
C PRO A 6 8.73 0.81 -5.82
N ALA A 7 9.95 0.97 -5.28
CA ALA A 7 10.60 -0.08 -4.50
C ALA A 7 9.91 -0.28 -3.13
N GLN A 8 9.30 0.76 -2.54
CA GLN A 8 8.50 0.61 -1.33
C GLN A 8 7.26 -0.26 -1.55
N ARG A 9 6.63 -0.15 -2.73
CA ARG A 9 5.47 -0.99 -3.10
C ARG A 9 5.87 -2.46 -3.20
N ASN A 10 6.95 -2.75 -3.91
CA ASN A 10 7.45 -4.12 -4.06
C ASN A 10 7.81 -4.73 -2.70
N ARG A 11 8.51 -3.98 -1.85
CA ARG A 11 8.84 -4.41 -0.49
C ARG A 11 7.60 -4.71 0.35
N LEU A 12 6.53 -3.93 0.21
CA LEU A 12 5.26 -4.19 0.90
C LEU A 12 4.58 -5.48 0.45
N ILE A 13 4.65 -5.79 -0.85
CA ILE A 13 4.13 -7.06 -1.40
C ILE A 13 4.92 -8.24 -0.83
N GLU A 14 6.25 -8.12 -0.74
CA GLU A 14 7.10 -9.15 -0.13
C GLU A 14 6.76 -9.37 1.35
N ILE A 15 6.56 -8.30 2.12
CA ILE A 15 6.13 -8.38 3.52
C ILE A 15 4.77 -9.08 3.64
N ILE A 16 3.80 -8.73 2.79
CA ILE A 16 2.47 -9.37 2.78
C ILE A 16 2.59 -10.87 2.52
N ARG A 17 3.44 -11.28 1.57
CA ARG A 17 3.68 -12.68 1.24
C ARG A 17 4.31 -13.42 2.43
N SER A 18 5.36 -12.86 3.01
CA SER A 18 6.04 -13.45 4.18
C SER A 18 5.12 -13.57 5.40
N LEU A 19 4.30 -12.56 5.68
CA LEU A 19 3.32 -12.61 6.76
C LEU A 19 2.27 -13.71 6.52
N SER A 20 1.84 -13.89 5.27
CA SER A 20 0.86 -14.93 4.92
C SER A 20 1.43 -16.34 5.12
N GLU A 21 2.71 -16.54 4.78
CA GLU A 21 3.45 -17.78 5.05
C GLU A 21 3.56 -18.05 6.55
N ARG A 22 3.97 -17.04 7.33
CA ARG A 22 4.10 -17.15 8.78
C ARG A 22 2.78 -17.40 9.50
N ILE A 23 1.67 -16.88 8.99
CA ILE A 23 0.32 -17.21 9.50
C ILE A 23 -0.01 -18.68 9.24
N ALA A 24 0.31 -19.21 8.06
CA ALA A 24 0.09 -20.61 7.75
C ALA A 24 0.92 -21.52 8.67
N GLU A 25 2.18 -21.17 8.91
CA GLU A 25 3.07 -21.86 9.84
C GLU A 25 2.54 -21.79 11.29
N ALA A 26 2.14 -20.60 11.76
CA ALA A 26 1.58 -20.42 13.09
C ALA A 26 0.31 -21.26 13.28
N LYS A 27 -0.55 -21.34 12.25
CA LYS A 27 -1.76 -22.16 12.28
C LYS A 27 -1.45 -23.67 12.34
N ILE A 28 -0.44 -24.12 11.61
CA ILE A 28 0.00 -25.54 11.63
C ILE A 28 0.61 -25.90 12.99
N ASN A 29 1.39 -24.99 13.57
CA ASN A 29 2.08 -25.20 14.85
C ASN A 29 1.21 -24.88 16.08
N GLY A 30 -0.01 -24.39 15.89
CA GLY A 30 -0.93 -24.05 16.98
C GLY A 30 -0.53 -22.78 17.77
N TRP A 31 0.27 -21.90 17.19
CA TRP A 31 0.68 -20.64 17.81
C TRP A 31 -0.39 -19.55 17.67
N LEU A 32 -1.55 -19.75 18.31
CA LEU A 32 -2.69 -18.83 18.23
C LEU A 32 -2.31 -17.38 18.59
N GLY A 33 -1.42 -17.19 19.58
CA GLY A 33 -0.98 -15.85 20.00
C GLY A 33 -0.17 -15.12 18.95
N GLU A 34 0.66 -15.82 18.17
CA GLU A 34 1.39 -15.22 17.04
C GLU A 34 0.49 -15.06 15.82
N GLU A 35 -0.43 -15.98 15.55
CA GLU A 35 -1.36 -15.88 14.42
C GLU A 35 -2.15 -14.56 14.44
N GLU A 36 -2.74 -14.21 15.60
CA GLU A 36 -3.49 -12.96 15.79
C GLU A 36 -2.62 -11.73 15.49
N GLY A 37 -1.41 -11.67 16.06
CA GLY A 37 -0.47 -10.57 15.84
C GLY A 37 0.00 -10.45 14.39
N LEU A 38 0.22 -11.59 13.73
CA LEU A 38 0.58 -11.65 12.31
C LEU A 38 -0.57 -11.22 11.40
N ARG A 39 -1.82 -11.55 11.74
CA ARG A 39 -3.02 -11.12 11.00
C ARG A 39 -3.25 -9.62 11.10
N VAL A 40 -3.11 -9.03 12.28
CA VAL A 40 -3.17 -7.58 12.46
C VAL A 40 -2.09 -6.89 11.62
N SER A 41 -0.87 -7.44 11.65
CA SER A 41 0.25 -6.91 10.84
C SER A 41 -0.01 -7.04 9.33
N LEU A 42 -0.60 -8.15 8.89
CA LEU A 42 -0.98 -8.40 7.49
C LEU A 42 -2.04 -7.39 7.02
N GLU A 43 -3.06 -7.14 7.84
CA GLU A 43 -4.10 -6.17 7.54
C GLU A 43 -3.53 -4.75 7.45
N ALA A 44 -2.66 -4.36 8.39
CA ALA A 44 -1.98 -3.07 8.35
C ALA A 44 -1.13 -2.90 7.08
N ALA A 45 -0.41 -3.95 6.66
CA ALA A 45 0.38 -3.94 5.43
C ALA A 45 -0.51 -3.80 4.17
N ARG A 46 -1.63 -4.52 4.10
CA ARG A 46 -2.61 -4.41 3.00
C ARG A 46 -3.27 -3.03 2.95
N ASN A 47 -3.63 -2.46 4.09
CA ASN A 47 -4.17 -1.11 4.19
C ASN A 47 -3.16 -0.07 3.69
N LYS A 48 -1.88 -0.20 4.06
CA LYS A 48 -0.81 0.67 3.57
C LYS A 48 -0.63 0.58 2.05
N LEU A 49 -0.67 -0.63 1.49
CA LEU A 49 -0.62 -0.83 0.04
C LEU A 49 -1.82 -0.16 -0.66
N THR A 50 -3.02 -0.33 -0.11
CA THR A 50 -4.24 0.29 -0.66
C THR A 50 -4.19 1.83 -0.60
N ALA A 51 -3.69 2.40 0.50
CA ALA A 51 -3.48 3.84 0.63
C ALA A 51 -2.45 4.38 -0.37
N MET A 52 -1.38 3.61 -0.64
CA MET A 52 -0.39 3.94 -1.66
C MET A 52 -1.01 3.92 -3.07
N GLU A 53 -1.79 2.90 -3.43
CA GLU A 53 -2.45 2.83 -4.75
C GLU A 53 -3.50 3.96 -4.91
N ARG A 54 -4.26 4.30 -3.86
CA ARG A 54 -5.18 5.45 -3.88
C ARG A 54 -4.44 6.77 -4.12
N THR A 55 -3.33 7.00 -3.42
CA THR A 55 -2.50 8.20 -3.62
C THR A 55 -1.94 8.25 -5.04
N ARG A 56 -1.52 7.11 -5.60
CA ARG A 56 -1.04 7.02 -6.99
C ARG A 56 -2.14 7.36 -8.01
N ASN A 57 -3.34 6.84 -7.82
CA ASN A 57 -4.48 7.13 -8.70
C ASN A 57 -4.92 8.59 -8.58
N GLN A 58 -4.98 9.15 -7.37
CA GLN A 58 -5.26 10.57 -7.17
C GLN A 58 -4.16 11.47 -7.75
N SER A 59 -2.90 11.06 -7.66
CA SER A 59 -1.80 11.78 -8.32
C SER A 59 -1.96 11.73 -9.83
N THR A 60 -2.30 10.59 -10.42
CA THR A 60 -2.53 10.44 -11.86
C THR A 60 -3.71 11.29 -12.34
N THR A 61 -4.82 11.33 -11.58
CA THR A 61 -5.98 12.18 -11.87
C THR A 61 -5.69 13.67 -11.64
N ARG A 62 -4.83 14.03 -10.68
CA ARG A 62 -4.46 15.42 -10.38
C ARG A 62 -3.33 15.98 -11.25
N ILE A 63 -2.56 15.12 -11.94
CA ILE A 63 -1.53 15.53 -12.92
C ILE A 63 -2.15 15.87 -14.29
N ALA A 64 -3.45 15.63 -14.50
CA ALA A 64 -4.16 15.98 -15.74
C ALA A 64 -4.94 17.32 -15.70
N ASP A 65 -4.70 18.17 -14.71
CA ASP A 65 -5.11 19.58 -14.72
C ASP A 65 -3.97 20.44 -14.16
N LEU A 66 -2.79 20.37 -14.78
CA LEU A 66 -1.87 21.49 -14.72
C LEU A 66 -2.39 22.54 -15.69
N GLY A 67 -3.32 23.35 -15.19
CA GLY A 67 -3.79 24.55 -15.86
C GLY A 67 -2.61 25.43 -16.27
N ILE A 68 -2.26 25.38 -17.55
CA ILE A 68 -1.78 26.56 -18.23
C ILE A 68 -2.90 27.60 -18.07
N PRO A 69 -2.69 28.75 -17.42
CA PRO A 69 -3.73 29.76 -17.36
C PRO A 69 -3.97 30.27 -18.79
N GLN A 70 -5.11 29.89 -19.38
CA GLN A 70 -5.61 30.53 -20.59
C GLN A 70 -6.09 31.95 -20.23
N ILE A 71 -5.18 32.91 -20.29
CA ILE A 71 -5.49 34.34 -20.18
C ILE A 71 -6.40 34.69 -21.37
N ARG A 72 -7.71 34.76 -21.17
CA ARG A 72 -8.64 35.34 -22.14
C ARG A 72 -8.55 36.86 -22.01
N LYS A 73 -8.08 37.54 -23.07
CA LYS A 73 -8.06 39.01 -23.15
C LYS A 73 -9.44 39.53 -23.60
N PRO A 74 -9.96 40.63 -23.02
CA PRO A 74 -11.00 41.44 -23.66
C PRO A 74 -10.44 42.25 -24.83
#